data_AF-A0A132NIJ1-F1
#
_entry.id   AF-A0A132NIJ1-F1
#
_cell.length_a   1.000
_cell.length_b   1.000
_cell.length_c   1.000
_cell.angle_alpha   90.00
_cell.angle_beta   90.00
_cell.angle_gamma   90.00
#
_symmetry.space_group_name_H-M   'P 1'
#
loop_
_entity.id
_entity.type
_entity.pdbx_description
1 polymer ?
#
loop_
_entity_poly.entity_id
_entity_poly.type
_entity_poly.pdbx_seq_one_letter_code
_entity_poly.pdbx_strand_id
1 'polypeptide(L)'
;ELTSAGTLPAALAISLERVAAGFALGAAAGLGLSLVAGLSRLGENVLDPPLQMLRALPHFGLIPLLILWFGIGEAPKIALVALGVAFPLYVNTFSGIRGADAKLIEVAQVLRLSRAQRIWHVILPSALPQALVGLRQSLAAAWLALIVGEQVNAEAGLGYLVTDAREFLRTDVIVLGLLIYSLLGLLTDALVRYAERRALAWRLSFVRP
;
A
#
# COMPACT_ATOMS: atom_id res chain seq x y z
N GLU A 1 3.52 -14.10 30.27
CA GLU A 1 4.88 -14.36 29.74
C GLU A 1 5.30 -13.28 28.72
N LEU A 2 4.79 -13.27 27.47
CA LEU A 2 5.23 -12.31 26.43
C LEU A 2 4.80 -10.85 26.66
N THR A 3 3.59 -10.63 27.18
CA THR A 3 3.11 -9.30 27.57
C THR A 3 3.73 -8.81 28.88
N SER A 4 4.00 -9.72 29.81
CA SER A 4 4.63 -9.42 31.10
C SER A 4 6.13 -9.17 30.98
N ALA A 5 6.80 -9.72 29.96
CA ALA A 5 8.21 -9.48 29.66
C ALA A 5 8.46 -8.22 28.79
N GLY A 6 7.41 -7.50 28.36
CA GLY A 6 7.55 -6.30 27.54
C GLY A 6 8.00 -6.54 26.08
N THR A 7 8.20 -7.80 25.68
CA THR A 7 8.70 -8.16 24.35
C THR A 7 7.65 -7.98 23.25
N LEU A 8 6.38 -8.28 23.54
CA LEU A 8 5.29 -8.13 22.56
C LEU A 8 4.99 -6.66 22.20
N PRO A 9 4.85 -5.72 23.16
CA PRO A 9 4.66 -4.30 22.84
C PRO A 9 5.82 -3.69 22.05
N ALA A 10 7.05 -4.06 22.35
CA ALA A 10 8.23 -3.60 21.61
C ALA A 10 8.24 -4.13 20.17
N ALA A 11 7.97 -5.42 19.98
CA ALA A 11 7.86 -6.02 18.65
C ALA A 11 6.74 -5.37 17.81
N LEU A 12 5.58 -5.12 18.42
CA LEU A 12 4.46 -4.40 17.80
C LEU A 12 4.88 -3.00 17.32
N ALA A 13 5.53 -2.22 18.18
CA ALA A 13 5.96 -0.87 17.86
C ALA A 13 6.92 -0.84 16.67
N ILE A 14 7.91 -1.73 16.66
CA ILE A 14 8.89 -1.86 15.57
C ILE A 14 8.20 -2.24 14.26
N SER A 15 7.29 -3.22 14.28
CA SER A 15 6.54 -3.62 13.08
C SER A 15 5.66 -2.48 12.55
N LEU A 16 5.02 -1.71 13.44
CA LEU A 16 4.22 -0.54 13.05
C LEU A 16 5.08 0.56 12.42
N GLU A 17 6.26 0.86 12.98
CA GLU A 17 7.19 1.84 12.42
C GLU A 17 7.64 1.45 11.01
N ARG A 18 8.03 0.18 10.81
CA ARG A 18 8.42 -0.35 9.50
C ARG A 18 7.31 -0.23 8.47
N VAL A 19 6.08 -0.61 8.84
CA VAL A 19 4.91 -0.47 7.96
C VAL A 19 4.64 0.98 7.65
N ALA A 20 4.67 1.87 8.64
CA ALA A 20 4.43 3.29 8.43
C ALA A 20 5.47 3.92 7.48
N ALA A 21 6.76 3.64 7.70
CA ALA A 21 7.84 4.14 6.85
C ALA A 21 7.75 3.59 5.41
N GLY A 22 7.58 2.27 5.28
CA GLY A 22 7.44 1.62 3.97
C GLY A 22 6.19 2.10 3.23
N PHE A 23 5.07 2.24 3.94
CA PHE A 23 3.84 2.76 3.37
C PHE A 23 3.98 4.21 2.92
N ALA A 24 4.61 5.09 3.71
CA ALA A 24 4.83 6.48 3.31
C ALA A 24 5.66 6.58 2.02
N LEU A 25 6.77 5.83 1.95
CA LEU A 25 7.62 5.80 0.76
C LEU A 25 6.92 5.20 -0.46
N GLY A 26 6.27 4.04 -0.27
CA GLY A 26 5.53 3.36 -1.33
C GLY A 26 4.34 4.16 -1.82
N ALA A 27 3.61 4.83 -0.94
CA ALA A 27 2.48 5.66 -1.29
C ALA A 27 2.92 6.91 -2.06
N ALA A 28 3.99 7.58 -1.61
CA ALA A 28 4.57 8.70 -2.32
C ALA A 28 5.03 8.31 -3.73
N ALA A 29 5.75 7.19 -3.86
CA ALA A 29 6.19 6.68 -5.16
C ALA A 29 5.01 6.27 -6.05
N GLY A 30 4.08 5.46 -5.54
CA GLY A 30 2.94 4.97 -6.30
C GLY A 30 2.01 6.08 -6.79
N LEU A 31 1.65 7.02 -5.90
CA LEU A 31 0.85 8.19 -6.28
C LEU A 31 1.61 9.10 -7.24
N GLY A 32 2.87 9.43 -6.94
CA GLY A 32 3.69 10.29 -7.79
C GLY A 32 3.82 9.75 -9.22
N LEU A 33 4.20 8.48 -9.35
CA LEU A 33 4.31 7.81 -10.65
C LEU A 33 2.96 7.74 -11.37
N SER A 34 1.86 7.47 -10.65
CA SER A 34 0.53 7.38 -11.26
C SER A 34 0.02 8.72 -11.77
N LEU A 35 0.35 9.82 -11.08
CA LEU A 35 0.00 11.18 -11.52
C LEU A 35 0.81 11.56 -12.77
N VAL A 36 2.11 11.26 -12.79
CA VAL A 36 2.98 11.54 -13.95
C VAL A 36 2.53 10.73 -15.18
N ALA A 37 2.31 9.42 -15.02
CA ALA A 37 1.86 8.55 -16.12
C ALA A 37 0.40 8.81 -16.52
N GLY A 38 -0.47 9.04 -15.54
CA GLY A 38 -1.89 9.26 -15.74
C GLY A 38 -2.21 10.59 -16.42
N LEU A 39 -1.47 11.66 -16.12
CA LEU A 39 -1.76 13.00 -16.65
C LEU A 39 -0.95 13.37 -17.91
N SER A 40 -0.03 12.51 -18.36
CA SER A 40 0.81 12.75 -19.53
C SER A 40 0.87 11.54 -20.48
N ARG A 41 0.78 11.82 -21.79
CA ARG A 41 0.91 10.78 -22.84
C ARG A 41 2.31 10.19 -22.89
N LEU A 42 3.34 11.01 -22.63
CA LEU A 42 4.73 10.54 -22.56
C LEU A 42 4.96 9.65 -21.33
N GLY A 43 4.45 10.05 -20.17
CA GLY A 43 4.55 9.24 -18.96
C GLY A 43 3.84 7.90 -19.10
N GLU A 44 2.66 7.86 -19.73
CA GLU A 44 1.99 6.60 -20.08
C GLU A 44 2.87 5.72 -20.96
N ASN A 45 3.38 6.22 -22.09
CA ASN A 45 4.16 5.39 -23.01
C ASN A 45 5.53 4.94 -22.45
N VAL A 46 6.13 5.72 -21.55
CA VAL A 46 7.49 5.47 -21.03
C VAL A 46 7.49 4.80 -19.65
N LEU A 47 6.57 5.17 -18.76
CA LEU A 47 6.54 4.68 -17.38
C LEU A 47 5.57 3.51 -17.17
N ASP A 48 4.43 3.44 -17.86
CA ASP A 48 3.47 2.35 -17.63
C ASP A 48 4.03 0.98 -18.05
N PRO A 49 4.65 0.79 -19.24
CA PRO A 49 5.20 -0.51 -19.62
C PRO A 49 6.21 -1.11 -18.62
N PRO A 50 7.25 -0.38 -18.14
CA PRO A 50 8.19 -0.94 -17.17
C PRO A 50 7.53 -1.19 -15.81
N LEU A 51 6.56 -0.38 -15.38
CA LEU A 51 5.83 -0.61 -14.12
C LEU A 51 4.92 -1.83 -14.19
N GLN A 52 4.28 -2.08 -15.34
CA GLN A 52 3.50 -3.30 -15.58
C GLN A 52 4.40 -4.55 -15.62
N MET A 53 5.58 -4.44 -16.23
CA MET A 53 6.57 -5.51 -16.22
C MET A 53 7.05 -5.82 -14.79
N LEU A 54 7.37 -4.78 -14.01
CA LEU A 54 7.80 -4.92 -12.62
C LEU A 54 6.68 -5.49 -11.72
N ARG A 55 5.41 -5.15 -12.00
CA ARG A 55 4.24 -5.73 -11.32
C ARG A 55 4.10 -7.25 -11.54
N ALA A 56 4.55 -7.76 -12.68
CA ALA A 56 4.49 -9.19 -12.97
C ALA A 56 5.49 -10.00 -12.12
N LEU A 57 6.51 -9.35 -11.59
CA LEU A 57 7.47 -10.01 -10.70
C LEU A 57 6.83 -10.27 -9.33
N PRO A 58 7.05 -11.46 -8.74
CA PRO A 58 6.64 -11.72 -7.36
C PRO A 58 7.49 -10.88 -6.43
N HIS A 59 7.01 -9.70 -6.05
CA HIS A 59 7.77 -8.72 -5.26
C HIS A 59 8.26 -9.29 -3.92
N PHE A 60 7.53 -10.23 -3.30
CA PHE A 60 7.99 -10.96 -2.11
C PHE A 60 9.28 -11.78 -2.34
N GLY A 61 9.51 -12.24 -3.57
CA GLY A 61 10.73 -12.95 -3.96
C GLY A 61 11.95 -12.04 -4.13
N LEU A 62 11.78 -10.71 -4.06
CA LEU A 62 12.89 -9.76 -4.20
C LEU A 62 13.68 -9.56 -2.91
N ILE A 63 13.27 -10.13 -1.78
CA ILE A 63 13.96 -9.96 -0.49
C ILE A 63 15.46 -10.23 -0.58
N PRO A 64 15.96 -11.35 -1.15
CA PRO A 64 17.40 -11.60 -1.22
C PRO A 64 18.15 -10.52 -2.00
N LEU A 65 17.54 -10.00 -3.06
CA LEU A 65 18.11 -8.92 -3.87
C LEU A 65 18.14 -7.59 -3.09
N LEU A 66 17.09 -7.30 -2.34
CA LEU A 66 17.04 -6.13 -1.46
C LEU A 66 18.10 -6.22 -0.36
N ILE A 67 18.33 -7.40 0.21
CA ILE A 67 19.41 -7.63 1.18
C ILE A 67 20.78 -7.44 0.52
N LEU A 68 20.96 -7.93 -0.72
CA LEU A 68 22.21 -7.75 -1.45
C LEU A 68 22.52 -6.27 -1.73
N TRP A 69 21.50 -5.46 -2.04
CA TRP A 69 21.67 -4.05 -2.36
C TRP A 69 21.78 -3.15 -1.13
N PHE A 70 20.92 -3.36 -0.14
CA PHE A 70 20.80 -2.49 1.05
C PHE A 70 21.53 -3.04 2.28
N GLY A 71 22.08 -4.26 2.21
CA GLY A 71 22.64 -4.97 3.34
C GLY A 71 21.58 -5.60 4.23
N ILE A 72 22.04 -6.25 5.31
CA ILE A 72 21.16 -6.76 6.37
C ILE A 72 20.75 -5.59 7.27
N GLY A 73 19.47 -5.52 7.63
CA GLY A 73 18.96 -4.49 8.53
C GLY A 73 17.51 -4.10 8.25
N GLU A 74 17.18 -2.83 8.49
CA GLU A 74 15.83 -2.29 8.35
C GLU A 74 15.46 -1.92 6.90
N ALA A 75 16.44 -1.44 6.13
CA ALA A 75 16.21 -0.94 4.78
C ALA A 75 15.57 -1.96 3.82
N PRO A 76 15.98 -3.24 3.74
CA PRO A 76 15.32 -4.23 2.88
C PRO A 76 13.86 -4.46 3.24
N LYS A 77 13.53 -4.48 4.54
CA LYS A 77 12.17 -4.69 5.03
C LYS A 77 11.26 -3.52 4.64
N ILE A 78 11.74 -2.30 4.87
CA ILE A 78 11.04 -1.07 4.50
C ILE A 78 10.86 -0.97 2.97
N ALA A 79 11.91 -1.28 2.21
CA ALA A 79 11.87 -1.26 0.75
C ALA A 79 10.86 -2.28 0.20
N LEU A 80 10.79 -3.48 0.79
CA LEU A 80 9.82 -4.49 0.40
C LEU A 80 8.38 -4.03 0.65
N VAL A 81 8.11 -3.43 1.82
CA VAL A 81 6.80 -2.84 2.13
C VAL A 81 6.48 -1.73 1.14
N ALA A 82 7.43 -0.84 0.85
CA ALA A 82 7.26 0.25 -0.11
C ALA A 82 6.91 -0.27 -1.52
N LEU A 83 7.57 -1.33 -1.98
CA LEU A 83 7.24 -2.00 -3.24
C LEU A 83 5.82 -2.59 -3.22
N GLY A 84 5.47 -3.33 -2.16
CA GLY A 84 4.13 -3.90 -1.99
C GLY A 84 3.02 -2.84 -2.00
N VAL A 85 3.30 -1.65 -1.48
CA VAL A 85 2.37 -0.51 -1.44
C VAL A 85 2.31 0.22 -2.78
N ALA A 86 3.44 0.43 -3.43
CA ALA A 86 3.53 1.26 -4.63
C ALA A 86 2.72 0.70 -5.81
N PHE A 87 2.75 -0.61 -6.06
CA PHE A 87 2.11 -1.18 -7.26
C PHE A 87 0.57 -1.11 -7.23
N PRO A 88 -0.14 -1.61 -6.19
CA PRO A 88 -1.60 -1.54 -6.19
C PRO A 88 -2.09 -0.10 -6.21
N LEU A 89 -1.39 0.80 -5.52
CA LEU A 89 -1.74 2.22 -5.50
C LEU A 89 -1.51 2.89 -6.86
N TYR A 90 -0.38 2.59 -7.51
CA TYR A 90 -0.08 3.06 -8.85
C TYR A 90 -1.16 2.63 -9.84
N VAL A 91 -1.42 1.32 -9.93
CA VAL A 91 -2.34 0.74 -10.92
C VAL A 91 -3.74 1.31 -10.75
N ASN A 92 -4.28 1.29 -9.53
CA ASN A 92 -5.63 1.78 -9.29
C ASN A 92 -5.75 3.29 -9.50
N THR A 93 -4.77 4.08 -9.07
CA THR A 93 -4.81 5.53 -9.28
C THR A 93 -4.68 5.88 -10.75
N PHE A 94 -3.77 5.21 -11.48
CA PHE A 94 -3.61 5.37 -12.92
C PHE A 94 -4.89 5.00 -13.68
N SER A 95 -5.49 3.85 -13.38
CA SER A 95 -6.78 3.45 -13.95
C SER A 95 -7.90 4.42 -13.60
N GLY A 96 -7.92 4.99 -12.39
CA GLY A 96 -8.89 6.02 -11.99
C GLY A 96 -8.75 7.33 -12.78
N ILE A 97 -7.51 7.74 -13.05
CA ILE A 97 -7.20 8.94 -13.84
C ILE A 97 -7.62 8.75 -15.30
N ARG A 98 -7.29 7.59 -15.89
CA ARG A 98 -7.57 7.30 -17.30
C ARG A 98 -8.99 6.84 -17.57
N GLY A 99 -9.65 6.26 -16.58
CA GLY A 99 -11.06 5.86 -16.61
C GLY A 99 -12.05 6.99 -16.29
N ALA A 100 -11.61 8.25 -16.30
CA ALA A 100 -12.52 9.39 -16.11
C ALA A 100 -13.60 9.41 -17.20
N ASP A 101 -14.86 9.61 -16.79
CA ASP A 101 -16.02 9.58 -17.70
C ASP A 101 -15.86 10.62 -18.82
N ALA A 102 -15.97 10.15 -20.07
CA ALA A 102 -15.91 11.00 -21.26
C ALA A 102 -16.89 12.17 -21.18
N LYS A 103 -18.08 11.96 -20.57
CA LYS A 103 -19.10 13.00 -20.39
C LYS A 103 -18.62 14.12 -19.47
N LEU A 104 -17.87 13.81 -18.41
CA LEU A 104 -17.30 14.83 -17.52
C LEU A 104 -16.20 15.63 -18.23
N ILE A 105 -15.44 14.98 -19.11
CA ILE A 105 -14.42 15.63 -19.93
C ILE A 105 -15.08 16.55 -20.98
N GLU A 106 -16.16 16.13 -21.63
CA GLU A 106 -16.94 16.93 -22.57
C GLU A 106 -17.52 18.18 -21.89
N VAL A 107 -18.14 18.04 -20.71
CA VAL A 107 -18.65 19.17 -19.93
C VAL A 107 -17.54 20.16 -19.61
N ALA A 108 -16.36 19.67 -19.20
CA ALA A 108 -15.20 20.52 -18.94
C ALA A 108 -14.70 21.27 -20.19
N GLN A 109 -14.84 20.68 -21.38
CA GLN A 109 -14.52 21.33 -22.65
C GLN A 109 -15.55 22.40 -23.02
N VAL A 110 -16.85 22.12 -22.83
CA VAL A 110 -17.94 23.10 -23.05
C VAL A 110 -17.77 24.30 -22.13
N LEU A 111 -17.42 24.08 -20.86
CA LEU A 111 -17.12 25.13 -19.88
C LEU A 111 -15.76 25.81 -20.10
N ARG A 112 -15.00 25.43 -21.14
CA ARG A 112 -13.67 25.95 -21.50
C ARG A 112 -12.68 25.95 -20.33
N LEU A 113 -12.75 24.94 -19.47
CA LEU A 113 -11.84 24.81 -18.34
C LEU A 113 -10.39 24.65 -18.85
N SER A 114 -9.47 25.37 -18.19
CA SER A 114 -8.03 25.23 -18.43
C SER A 114 -7.55 23.83 -18.06
N ARG A 115 -6.36 23.44 -18.53
CA ARG A 115 -5.78 22.12 -18.22
C ARG A 115 -5.67 21.88 -16.72
N ALA A 116 -5.23 22.89 -15.96
CA ALA A 116 -5.14 22.80 -14.51
C ALA A 116 -6.54 22.65 -13.86
N GLN A 117 -7.52 23.45 -14.32
CA GLN A 117 -8.89 23.34 -13.81
C GLN A 117 -9.49 21.97 -14.08
N ARG A 118 -9.27 21.39 -15.28
CA ARG A 118 -9.72 20.04 -15.63
C ARG A 118 -9.09 18.98 -14.73
N ILE A 119 -7.80 19.08 -14.43
CA ILE A 119 -7.11 18.13 -13.55
C ILE A 119 -7.71 18.19 -12.14
N TRP A 120 -7.81 19.39 -11.56
CA TRP A 120 -8.24 19.57 -10.17
C TRP A 120 -9.73 19.34 -9.94
N HIS A 121 -10.60 19.71 -10.89
CA HIS A 121 -12.05 19.66 -10.68
C HIS A 121 -12.74 18.45 -11.32
N VAL A 122 -12.08 17.76 -12.24
CA VAL A 122 -12.70 16.65 -12.99
C VAL A 122 -11.92 15.37 -12.77
N ILE A 123 -10.64 15.36 -13.16
CA ILE A 123 -9.84 14.13 -13.21
C ILE A 123 -9.48 13.60 -11.81
N LEU A 124 -8.95 14.45 -10.93
CA LEU A 124 -8.58 14.01 -9.57
C LEU A 124 -9.80 13.58 -8.74
N PRO A 125 -10.93 14.33 -8.74
CA PRO A 125 -12.15 13.89 -8.05
C PRO A 125 -12.73 12.60 -8.62
N SER A 126 -12.67 12.38 -9.95
CA SER A 126 -13.16 11.14 -10.56
C SER A 126 -12.25 9.94 -10.27
N ALA A 127 -10.94 10.16 -10.12
CA ALA A 127 -9.95 9.12 -9.82
C ALA A 127 -9.94 8.71 -8.34
N LEU A 128 -10.36 9.61 -7.44
CA LEU A 128 -10.32 9.41 -5.99
C LEU A 128 -10.94 8.08 -5.51
N PRO A 129 -12.13 7.64 -5.97
CA PRO A 129 -12.70 6.37 -5.55
C PRO A 129 -11.79 5.18 -5.90
N GLN A 130 -11.22 5.17 -7.11
CA GLN A 130 -10.33 4.11 -7.54
C GLN A 130 -9.00 4.16 -6.76
N ALA A 131 -8.46 5.36 -6.51
CA ALA A 131 -7.26 5.53 -5.69
C ALA A 131 -7.46 5.00 -4.26
N LEU A 132 -8.64 5.16 -3.66
CA LEU A 132 -8.98 4.59 -2.35
C LEU A 132 -9.07 3.06 -2.37
N VAL A 133 -9.56 2.46 -3.46
CA VAL A 133 -9.48 1.00 -3.66
C VAL A 133 -8.02 0.55 -3.71
N GLY A 134 -7.17 1.30 -4.43
CA GLY A 134 -5.73 1.08 -4.47
C GLY A 134 -5.09 1.15 -3.08
N LEU A 135 -5.43 2.18 -2.30
CA LEU A 135 -4.95 2.38 -0.93
C LEU A 135 -5.25 1.18 -0.03
N ARG A 136 -6.48 0.65 -0.14
CA ARG A 136 -6.92 -0.54 0.62
C ARG A 136 -6.12 -1.78 0.24
N GLN A 137 -5.92 -2.01 -1.06
CA GLN A 137 -5.10 -3.13 -1.54
C GLN A 137 -3.64 -2.98 -1.12
N SER A 138 -3.10 -1.76 -1.16
CA SER A 138 -1.74 -1.46 -0.73
C SER A 138 -1.51 -1.68 0.75
N LEU A 139 -2.48 -1.38 1.62
CA LEU A 139 -2.37 -1.72 3.05
C LEU A 139 -2.33 -3.22 3.30
N ALA A 140 -3.18 -3.99 2.63
CA ALA A 140 -3.13 -5.45 2.73
C ALA A 140 -1.77 -5.99 2.25
N ALA A 141 -1.26 -5.47 1.13
CA ALA A 141 0.05 -5.82 0.62
C ALA A 141 1.19 -5.39 1.56
N ALA A 142 1.09 -4.25 2.24
CA ALA A 142 2.07 -3.76 3.20
C ALA A 142 2.27 -4.74 4.37
N TRP A 143 1.16 -5.23 4.94
CA TRP A 143 1.21 -6.21 6.04
C TRP A 143 1.80 -7.54 5.58
N LEU A 144 1.38 -8.04 4.41
CA LEU A 144 1.96 -9.27 3.84
C LEU A 144 3.46 -9.10 3.57
N ALA A 145 3.87 -7.97 3.00
CA ALA A 145 5.28 -7.66 2.77
C ALA A 145 6.07 -7.62 4.07
N LEU A 146 5.56 -6.93 5.10
CA LEU A 146 6.22 -6.87 6.40
C LEU A 146 6.39 -8.26 6.99
N ILE A 147 5.34 -9.09 7.00
CA ILE A 147 5.42 -10.46 7.54
C ILE A 147 6.55 -11.22 6.87
N VAL A 148 6.62 -11.20 5.54
CA VAL A 148 7.69 -11.92 4.82
C VAL A 148 9.05 -11.29 5.09
N GLY A 149 9.16 -9.96 5.09
CA GLY A 149 10.40 -9.24 5.36
C GLY A 149 10.96 -9.46 6.77
N GLU A 150 10.09 -9.59 7.77
CA GLU A 150 10.48 -9.84 9.16
C GLU A 150 10.80 -11.32 9.44
N GLN A 151 10.46 -12.25 8.55
CA GLN A 151 10.87 -13.66 8.69
C GLN A 151 12.29 -13.93 8.16
N VAL A 152 12.92 -12.97 7.48
CA VAL A 152 14.24 -13.15 6.88
C VAL A 152 15.26 -12.28 7.61
N ASN A 153 16.10 -12.89 8.45
CA ASN A 153 17.19 -12.23 9.19
C ASN A 153 16.74 -10.98 9.97
N ALA A 154 15.57 -11.03 10.62
CA ALA A 154 15.14 -9.96 11.52
C ALA A 154 15.58 -10.26 12.95
N GLU A 155 16.00 -9.22 13.66
CA GLU A 155 16.41 -9.30 15.08
C GLU A 155 15.28 -8.85 16.03
N ALA A 156 14.20 -8.29 15.49
CA ALA A 156 13.05 -7.81 16.24
C ALA A 156 11.82 -7.69 15.33
N GLY A 157 10.63 -7.58 15.92
CA GLY A 157 9.35 -7.46 15.21
C GLY A 157 8.44 -8.66 15.42
N LEU A 158 7.18 -8.55 15.00
CA LEU A 158 6.20 -9.62 15.12
C LEU A 158 6.56 -10.85 14.28
N GLY A 159 7.08 -10.65 13.07
CA GLY A 159 7.51 -11.74 12.19
C GLY A 159 8.73 -12.47 12.75
N TYR A 160 9.62 -11.76 13.45
CA TYR A 160 10.71 -12.37 14.21
C TYR A 160 10.15 -13.27 15.33
N LEU A 161 9.22 -12.79 16.15
CA LEU A 161 8.61 -13.58 17.22
C LEU A 161 7.91 -14.85 16.69
N VAL A 162 7.25 -14.76 15.53
CA VAL A 162 6.63 -15.91 14.89
C VAL A 162 7.68 -16.90 14.37
N THR A 163 8.81 -16.41 13.86
CA THR A 163 9.92 -17.24 13.37
C THR A 163 10.61 -17.97 14.52
N ASP A 164 10.94 -17.26 15.60
CA ASP A 164 11.51 -17.83 16.82
C ASP A 164 10.59 -18.90 17.42
N ALA A 165 9.30 -18.59 17.56
CA ALA A 165 8.30 -19.55 18.02
C ALA A 165 8.20 -20.79 17.13
N ARG A 166 8.38 -20.63 15.81
CA ARG A 166 8.40 -21.73 14.85
C ARG A 166 9.60 -22.64 15.05
N GLU A 167 10.78 -22.10 15.33
CA GLU A 167 11.98 -22.90 15.61
C GLU A 167 11.80 -23.80 16.83
N PHE A 168 11.10 -23.30 17.86
CA PHE A 168 10.78 -24.06 19.07
C PHE A 168 9.42 -24.79 19.03
N LEU A 169 8.76 -24.85 17.87
CA LEU A 169 7.44 -25.48 17.67
C LEU A 169 6.35 -25.00 18.65
N ARG A 170 6.46 -23.75 19.12
CA ARG A 170 5.51 -23.09 20.03
C ARG A 170 4.30 -22.58 19.27
N THR A 171 3.39 -23.50 18.97
CA THR A 171 2.18 -23.24 18.19
C THR A 171 1.26 -22.19 18.82
N ASP A 172 1.24 -22.09 20.14
CA ASP A 172 0.54 -21.06 20.91
C ASP A 172 0.97 -19.64 20.51
N VAL A 173 2.28 -19.41 20.42
CA VAL A 173 2.85 -18.10 20.07
C VAL A 173 2.68 -17.80 18.59
N ILE A 174 2.83 -18.81 17.72
CA ILE A 174 2.59 -18.67 16.27
C ILE A 174 1.14 -18.22 16.02
N VAL A 175 0.17 -18.91 16.62
CA VAL A 175 -1.26 -18.58 16.47
C VAL A 175 -1.55 -17.19 17.03
N LEU A 176 -0.98 -16.83 18.19
CA LEU A 176 -1.12 -15.48 18.75
C LEU A 176 -0.57 -14.41 17.79
N GLY A 177 0.61 -14.62 17.20
CA GLY A 177 1.18 -13.71 16.22
C GLY A 177 0.30 -13.52 14.98
N LEU A 178 -0.26 -14.61 14.44
CA LEU A 178 -1.21 -14.56 13.32
C LEU A 178 -2.50 -13.82 13.68
N LEU A 179 -3.04 -14.02 14.89
CA LEU A 179 -4.21 -13.29 15.38
C LEU A 179 -3.93 -11.79 15.51
N ILE A 180 -2.75 -11.42 16.00
CA ILE A 180 -2.31 -10.03 16.10
C ILE A 180 -2.21 -9.40 14.72
N TYR A 181 -1.56 -10.06 13.75
CA TYR A 181 -1.51 -9.57 12.37
C TYR A 181 -2.90 -9.40 11.74
N SER A 182 -3.80 -10.36 11.99
CA SER A 182 -5.19 -10.30 11.51
C SER A 182 -5.94 -9.11 12.10
N LEU A 183 -5.75 -8.86 13.40
CA LEU A 183 -6.35 -7.72 14.09
C LEU A 183 -5.79 -6.40 13.57
N LEU A 184 -4.47 -6.28 13.42
CA LEU A 184 -3.82 -5.08 12.87
C LEU A 184 -4.30 -4.77 11.46
N GLY A 185 -4.36 -5.79 10.60
CA GLY A 185 -4.90 -5.67 9.24
C GLY A 185 -6.36 -5.23 9.22
N LEU A 186 -7.20 -5.82 10.09
CA LEU A 186 -8.61 -5.42 10.21
C LEU A 186 -8.75 -3.97 10.70
N LEU A 187 -7.94 -3.56 11.68
CA LEU A 187 -7.93 -2.19 12.19
C LEU A 187 -7.53 -1.19 11.11
N THR A 188 -6.47 -1.48 10.34
CA THR A 188 -6.05 -0.59 9.25
C THR A 188 -7.08 -0.53 8.12
N ASP A 189 -7.69 -1.67 7.75
CA ASP A 189 -8.77 -1.70 6.77
C ASP A 189 -9.99 -0.90 7.24
N ALA A 190 -10.38 -1.03 8.51
CA ALA A 190 -11.49 -0.28 9.10
C ALA A 190 -11.22 1.24 9.07
N LEU A 191 -9.99 1.66 9.41
CA LEU A 191 -9.58 3.06 9.33
C LEU A 191 -9.66 3.61 7.90
N VAL A 192 -9.24 2.84 6.90
CA VAL A 192 -9.36 3.26 5.50
C VAL A 192 -10.80 3.29 5.03
N ARG A 193 -11.63 2.30 5.38
CA ARG A 193 -13.06 2.33 5.03
C ARG A 193 -13.76 3.54 5.65
N TYR A 194 -13.38 3.92 6.87
CA TYR A 194 -13.90 5.12 7.51
C TYR A 194 -13.47 6.39 6.76
N ALA A 195 -12.20 6.50 6.38
CA ALA A 195 -11.69 7.60 5.58
C ALA A 195 -12.37 7.66 4.19
N GLU A 196 -12.57 6.50 3.55
CA GLU A 196 -13.26 6.36 2.26
C GLU A 196 -14.71 6.85 2.33
N ARG A 197 -15.47 6.45 3.37
CA ARG A 197 -16.85 6.91 3.57
C ARG A 197 -16.94 8.43 3.70
N ARG A 198 -15.98 9.06 4.39
CA ARG A 198 -15.91 10.52 4.49
C ARG A 198 -15.52 11.18 3.17
N ALA A 199 -14.47 10.67 2.52
CA ALA A 199 -13.94 11.22 1.27
C ALA A 199 -14.93 11.09 0.10
N LEU A 200 -15.77 10.05 0.12
CA LEU A 200 -16.78 9.76 -0.89
C LEU A 200 -18.20 10.11 -0.46
N ALA A 201 -18.38 10.89 0.60
CA ALA A 201 -19.71 11.29 1.08
C ALA A 201 -20.55 12.04 0.03
N TRP A 202 -19.90 12.64 -0.96
CA TRP A 202 -20.54 13.31 -2.10
C TRP A 202 -21.10 12.35 -3.16
N ARG A 203 -20.62 11.09 -3.21
CA ARG A 203 -21.18 10.07 -4.09
C ARG A 203 -22.41 9.44 -3.44
N LEU A 204 -23.55 9.60 -4.08
CA LEU A 204 -24.77 8.84 -3.76
C LEU A 204 -24.50 7.36 -4.01
N SER A 205 -24.24 6.58 -2.95
CA SER A 205 -24.24 5.13 -3.04
C SER A 205 -25.68 4.63 -3.15
N PHE A 206 -25.93 3.74 -4.12
CA PHE A 206 -27.26 3.17 -4.35
C PHE A 206 -27.79 2.41 -3.12
N VAL A 207 -26.88 1.88 -2.30
CA VAL A 207 -27.17 1.29 -0.99
C VAL A 207 -26.72 2.28 0.07
N ARG A 208 -27.67 2.85 0.83
CA ARG A 208 -27.37 3.55 2.08
C ARG A 208 -27.19 2.50 3.18
N PRO A 209 -26.11 2.57 3.98
CA PRO A 209 -25.98 1.71 5.15
C PRO A 209 -27.03 2.04 6.22
#